data_AF-A0A3D2WGR8-F1
#
_entry.id   AF-A0A3D2WGR8-F1
#
_cell.length_a   1.000
_cell.length_b   1.000
_cell.length_c   1.000
_cell.angle_alpha   90.00
_cell.angle_beta   90.00
_cell.angle_gamma   90.00
#
_symmetry.space_group_name_H-M   'P 1'
#
loop_
_entity.id
_entity.type
_entity.pdbx_description
1 polymer ?
#
loop_
_entity_poly.entity_id
_entity_poly.type
_entity_poly.pdbx_seq_one_letter_code
_entity_poly.pdbx_strand_id
1 'polypeptide(L)'
;AAVCARGRTRLRNAAAEPHVQDLCRLLNKMGARIEGVGTHVLEIEGVDELQGTDFSIGPDHIETGSFIGLAAVTRSDITIEQAPIEHLDSTIMGFRRLGIECSVEGSDLHVYGSKELVIRKDAFGHVPKLDDGPWPAFPADLTSIAIVAATQCIGSVLVHEKMFESRMYFTDKLVSMGASIILCDPHRAVVVGPTTLQGGVVDSPDIRAGMALLLAALGARGTSHIRNIGQIERGYETIDERLTTLGAVIERIEGSSD
;
A
#
# COMPACT_ATOMS: atom_id res chain seq x y z
N ALA A 1 -9.13 21.85 15.53
CA ALA A 1 -8.41 22.95 16.21
C ALA A 1 -8.57 24.28 15.45
N ALA A 2 -7.92 24.46 14.29
CA ALA A 2 -7.95 25.74 13.56
C ALA A 2 -9.36 26.19 13.12
N VAL A 3 -10.25 25.26 12.78
CA VAL A 3 -11.61 25.55 12.29
C VAL A 3 -12.51 26.28 13.30
N CYS A 4 -12.22 26.21 14.61
CA CYS A 4 -12.96 26.95 15.64
C CYS A 4 -12.07 27.97 16.37
N ALA A 5 -10.87 28.24 15.86
CA ALA A 5 -9.96 29.22 16.45
C ALA A 5 -10.35 30.63 15.98
N ARG A 6 -10.15 31.65 16.81
CA ARG A 6 -10.40 33.03 16.36
C ARG A 6 -9.33 33.48 15.37
N GLY A 7 -9.74 33.83 14.16
CA GLY A 7 -8.88 34.39 13.11
C GLY A 7 -8.52 33.42 11.99
N ARG A 8 -7.46 33.76 11.24
CA ARG A 8 -6.99 32.96 10.09
C ARG A 8 -5.74 32.17 10.46
N THR A 9 -5.77 30.87 10.18
CA THR A 9 -4.62 29.97 10.29
C THR A 9 -4.11 29.65 8.88
N ARG A 10 -2.79 29.66 8.70
CA ARG A 10 -2.14 29.24 7.46
C ARG A 10 -1.15 28.13 7.75
N LEU A 11 -1.46 26.92 7.28
CA LEU A 11 -0.57 25.77 7.37
C LEU A 11 0.26 25.70 6.09
N ARG A 12 1.57 25.53 6.24
CA ARG A 12 2.53 25.39 5.13
C ARG A 12 3.25 24.06 5.29
N ASN A 13 3.61 23.45 4.16
CA ASN A 13 4.14 22.07 4.14
C ASN A 13 3.14 21.08 4.76
N ALA A 14 1.86 21.29 4.48
CA ALA A 14 0.80 20.39 4.93
C ALA A 14 0.84 19.07 4.15
N ALA A 15 0.53 17.99 4.86
CA ALA A 15 0.18 16.70 4.30
C ALA A 15 -0.98 16.87 3.29
N ALA A 16 -0.86 16.23 2.13
CA ALA A 16 -1.81 16.35 1.01
C ALA A 16 -2.50 15.02 0.68
N GLU A 17 -2.26 13.98 1.49
CA GLU A 17 -2.81 12.64 1.36
C GLU A 17 -4.34 12.64 1.26
N PRO A 18 -4.94 11.68 0.53
CA PRO A 18 -6.40 11.63 0.32
C PRO A 18 -7.24 11.73 1.60
N HIS A 19 -6.83 11.05 2.67
CA HIS A 19 -7.54 11.09 3.96
C HIS A 19 -7.48 12.48 4.64
N VAL A 20 -6.43 13.26 4.40
CA VAL A 20 -6.36 14.66 4.84
C VAL A 20 -7.33 15.52 4.03
N GLN A 21 -7.44 15.27 2.73
CA GLN A 21 -8.39 15.96 1.87
C GLN A 21 -9.83 15.66 2.29
N ASP A 22 -10.15 14.39 2.57
CA ASP A 22 -11.48 13.98 3.03
C ASP A 22 -11.85 14.62 4.36
N LEU A 23 -10.91 14.69 5.32
CA LEU A 23 -11.14 15.43 6.56
C LEU A 23 -11.44 16.91 6.30
N CYS A 24 -10.71 17.55 5.38
CA CYS A 24 -10.98 18.95 5.02
C CYS A 24 -12.36 19.11 4.38
N ARG A 25 -12.74 18.20 3.47
CA ARG A 25 -14.06 18.21 2.82
C ARG A 25 -15.19 17.99 3.82
N LEU A 26 -15.03 17.04 4.75
CA LEU A 26 -15.97 16.81 5.85
C LEU A 26 -16.14 18.09 6.69
N LEU A 27 -15.03 18.68 7.15
CA LEU A 27 -15.07 19.89 7.96
C LEU A 27 -15.73 21.06 7.23
N ASN A 28 -15.44 21.25 5.94
CA ASN A 28 -16.12 22.24 5.12
C ASN A 28 -17.62 21.97 4.99
N LYS A 29 -18.03 20.71 4.87
CA LYS A 29 -19.45 20.32 4.86
C LYS A 29 -20.14 20.59 6.20
N MET A 30 -19.40 20.53 7.31
CA MET A 30 -19.85 20.95 8.64
C MET A 30 -19.87 22.48 8.84
N GLY A 31 -19.50 23.27 7.84
CA GLY A 31 -19.50 24.74 7.90
C GLY A 31 -18.14 25.39 8.17
N ALA A 32 -17.05 24.62 8.21
CA ALA A 32 -15.70 25.20 8.26
C ALA A 32 -15.37 25.94 6.95
N ARG A 33 -14.34 26.80 7.01
CA ARG A 33 -13.81 27.53 5.85
C ARG A 33 -12.35 27.16 5.63
N ILE A 34 -12.13 26.06 4.91
CA ILE A 34 -10.80 25.55 4.56
C ILE A 34 -10.59 25.65 3.05
N GLU A 35 -9.55 26.37 2.64
CA GLU A 35 -9.09 26.50 1.27
C GLU A 35 -7.73 25.80 1.07
N GLY A 36 -7.41 25.49 -0.19
CA GLY A 36 -6.13 24.84 -0.55
C GLY A 36 -6.10 23.32 -0.34
N VAL A 37 -7.28 22.68 -0.21
CA VAL A 37 -7.41 21.22 -0.04
C VAL A 37 -6.69 20.47 -1.16
N GLY A 38 -5.86 19.48 -0.80
CA GLY A 38 -5.02 18.73 -1.75
C GLY A 38 -3.70 19.42 -2.10
N THR A 39 -3.42 20.60 -1.56
CA THR A 39 -2.14 21.29 -1.71
C THR A 39 -1.35 21.29 -0.40
N HIS A 40 -0.08 21.67 -0.46
CA HIS A 40 0.78 21.82 0.73
C HIS A 40 0.55 23.12 1.50
N VAL A 41 -0.45 23.92 1.12
CA VAL A 41 -0.82 25.15 1.82
C VAL A 41 -2.31 25.13 2.11
N LEU A 42 -2.68 25.03 3.38
CA LEU A 42 -4.06 25.14 3.82
C LEU A 42 -4.30 26.50 4.46
N GLU A 43 -5.37 27.15 4.05
CA GLU A 43 -5.80 28.43 4.62
C GLU A 43 -7.15 28.22 5.27
N ILE A 44 -7.21 28.49 6.58
CA ILE A 44 -8.35 28.15 7.43
C ILE A 44 -8.82 29.43 8.11
N GLU A 45 -10.04 29.86 7.81
CA GLU A 45 -10.72 30.90 8.58
C GLU A 45 -11.58 30.22 9.64
N GLY A 46 -11.31 30.52 10.91
CA GLY A 46 -12.06 29.90 11.99
C GLY A 46 -13.48 30.46 12.11
N VAL A 47 -14.41 29.57 12.45
CA VAL A 47 -15.84 29.84 12.63
C VAL A 47 -16.24 29.61 14.08
N ASP A 48 -17.36 30.18 14.52
CA ASP A 48 -17.80 30.07 15.92
C ASP A 48 -18.23 28.64 16.28
N GLU A 49 -18.91 27.96 15.36
CA GLU A 49 -19.42 26.60 15.55
C GLU A 49 -19.45 25.80 14.26
N LEU A 50 -19.45 24.47 14.39
CA LEU A 50 -19.67 23.52 13.31
C LEU A 50 -21.04 22.87 13.48
N GLN A 51 -21.60 22.41 12.37
CA GLN A 51 -22.87 21.70 12.33
C GLN A 51 -22.66 20.21 12.07
N GLY A 52 -23.65 19.39 12.44
CA GLY A 52 -23.67 17.97 12.05
C GLY A 52 -23.86 17.82 10.55
N THR A 53 -23.26 16.78 9.96
CA THR A 53 -23.46 16.41 8.55
C THR A 53 -23.28 14.92 8.35
N ASP A 54 -23.87 14.38 7.29
CA ASP A 54 -23.49 13.09 6.74
C ASP A 54 -22.27 13.23 5.83
N PHE A 55 -21.39 12.24 5.83
CA PHE A 55 -20.23 12.19 4.93
C PHE A 55 -19.88 10.74 4.62
N SER A 56 -19.65 10.44 3.35
CA SER A 56 -19.24 9.11 2.90
C SER A 56 -17.72 9.06 2.80
N ILE A 57 -17.11 8.08 3.46
CA ILE A 57 -15.66 7.84 3.38
C ILE A 57 -15.35 7.21 2.02
N GLY A 58 -14.34 7.75 1.33
CA GLY A 58 -13.91 7.22 0.04
C GLY A 58 -13.22 5.85 0.15
N PRO A 59 -13.03 5.16 -0.98
CA PRO A 59 -12.33 3.88 -1.00
C PRO A 59 -10.84 4.05 -0.68
N ASP A 60 -10.23 3.06 -0.04
CA ASP A 60 -8.84 3.15 0.42
C ASP A 60 -7.84 2.85 -0.72
N HIS A 61 -7.05 3.87 -1.06
CA HIS A 61 -5.98 3.78 -2.04
C HIS A 61 -4.82 2.83 -1.62
N ILE A 62 -4.59 2.63 -0.31
CA ILE A 62 -3.58 1.70 0.19
C ILE A 62 -4.09 0.27 0.03
N GLU A 63 -5.36 0.03 0.35
CA GLU A 63 -5.96 -1.27 0.10
C GLU A 63 -5.92 -1.61 -1.38
N THR A 64 -6.31 -0.68 -2.25
CA THR A 64 -6.23 -0.86 -3.71
C THR A 64 -4.80 -1.23 -4.14
N GLY A 65 -3.78 -0.55 -3.62
CA GLY A 65 -2.38 -0.89 -3.88
C GLY A 65 -1.97 -2.29 -3.38
N SER A 66 -2.49 -2.73 -2.23
CA SER A 66 -2.29 -4.08 -1.71
C SER A 66 -2.87 -5.14 -2.65
N PHE A 67 -4.05 -4.91 -3.23
CA PHE A 67 -4.64 -5.82 -4.22
C PHE A 67 -3.87 -5.82 -5.56
N ILE A 68 -3.26 -4.71 -5.98
CA ILE A 68 -2.33 -4.72 -7.12
C ILE A 68 -1.16 -5.67 -6.83
N GLY A 69 -0.61 -5.63 -5.61
CA GLY A 69 0.42 -6.58 -5.16
C GLY A 69 -0.07 -8.03 -5.14
N LEU A 70 -1.30 -8.28 -4.67
CA LEU A 70 -1.92 -9.62 -4.66
C LEU A 70 -1.97 -10.23 -6.07
N ALA A 71 -2.44 -9.46 -7.04
CA ALA A 71 -2.52 -9.88 -8.44
C ALA A 71 -1.14 -10.31 -8.97
N ALA A 72 -0.12 -9.49 -8.72
CA ALA A 72 1.26 -9.77 -9.13
C ALA A 72 1.81 -11.04 -8.48
N VAL A 73 1.55 -11.24 -7.19
CA VAL A 73 2.11 -12.35 -6.43
C VAL A 73 1.45 -13.68 -6.75
N THR A 74 0.12 -13.66 -6.95
CA THR A 74 -0.67 -14.87 -7.29
C THR A 74 -0.69 -15.15 -8.80
N ARG A 75 -0.15 -14.25 -9.62
CA ARG A 75 -0.24 -14.28 -11.09
C ARG A 75 -1.68 -14.33 -11.61
N SER A 76 -2.55 -13.55 -10.98
CA SER A 76 -3.98 -13.50 -11.29
C SER A 76 -4.35 -12.15 -11.89
N ASP A 77 -5.31 -12.17 -12.82
CA ASP A 77 -5.97 -10.94 -13.25
C ASP A 77 -7.15 -10.67 -12.33
N ILE A 78 -7.19 -9.47 -11.74
CA ILE A 78 -8.27 -9.08 -10.82
C ILE A 78 -8.84 -7.72 -11.23
N THR A 79 -10.12 -7.53 -10.95
CA THR A 79 -10.78 -6.22 -11.05
C THR A 79 -11.06 -5.72 -9.64
N ILE A 80 -10.58 -4.52 -9.32
CA ILE A 80 -10.87 -3.81 -8.09
C ILE A 80 -11.98 -2.82 -8.41
N GLU A 81 -13.20 -3.14 -7.98
CA GLU A 81 -14.39 -2.31 -8.20
C GLU A 81 -14.31 -1.02 -7.39
N GLN A 82 -14.82 0.08 -7.95
CA GLN A 82 -14.90 1.39 -7.28
C GLN A 82 -13.58 1.87 -6.68
N ALA A 83 -12.47 1.65 -7.38
CA ALA A 83 -11.15 2.08 -6.95
C ALA A 83 -11.04 3.62 -6.93
N PRO A 84 -10.24 4.22 -6.00
CA PRO A 84 -10.04 5.67 -5.91
C PRO A 84 -9.07 6.15 -7.01
N ILE A 85 -9.44 6.03 -8.29
CA ILE A 85 -8.56 6.25 -9.45
C ILE A 85 -7.78 7.57 -9.37
N GLU A 86 -8.45 8.66 -8.98
CA GLU A 86 -7.83 9.99 -8.84
C GLU A 86 -6.71 10.08 -7.79
N HIS A 87 -6.62 9.10 -6.88
CA HIS A 87 -5.60 9.03 -5.83
C HIS A 87 -4.49 8.02 -6.14
N LEU A 88 -4.53 7.34 -7.29
CA LEU A 88 -3.67 6.19 -7.59
C LEU A 88 -2.54 6.46 -8.57
N ASP A 89 -2.37 7.69 -9.08
CA ASP A 89 -1.37 8.00 -10.10
C ASP A 89 0.04 7.53 -9.73
N SER A 90 0.51 7.87 -8.52
CA SER A 90 1.84 7.48 -8.06
C SER A 90 1.94 6.00 -7.74
N THR A 91 0.87 5.40 -7.19
CA THR A 91 0.76 3.97 -6.93
C THR A 91 0.87 3.16 -8.23
N ILE A 92 0.06 3.48 -9.23
CA ILE A 92 0.07 2.83 -10.55
C ILE A 92 1.42 3.03 -11.23
N MET A 93 2.01 4.24 -11.17
CA MET A 93 3.33 4.47 -11.72
C MET A 93 4.42 3.63 -11.04
N GLY A 94 4.35 3.47 -9.72
CA GLY A 94 5.25 2.63 -8.94
C GLY A 94 5.15 1.15 -9.31
N PHE A 95 3.94 0.60 -9.37
CA PHE A 95 3.73 -0.80 -9.79
C PHE A 95 4.05 -1.04 -11.27
N ARG A 96 3.76 -0.07 -12.14
CA ARG A 96 4.14 -0.11 -13.55
C ARG A 96 5.66 -0.17 -13.74
N ARG A 97 6.44 0.49 -12.86
CA ARG A 97 7.91 0.37 -12.86
C ARG A 97 8.37 -1.06 -12.58
N LEU A 98 7.60 -1.83 -11.80
CA LEU A 98 7.84 -3.26 -11.56
C LEU A 98 7.36 -4.16 -12.71
N GLY A 99 6.69 -3.59 -13.72
CA GLY A 99 6.13 -4.35 -14.85
C GLY A 99 4.67 -4.77 -14.65
N ILE A 100 4.01 -4.30 -13.59
CA ILE A 100 2.62 -4.63 -13.29
C ILE A 100 1.73 -3.59 -13.98
N GLU A 101 1.03 -4.02 -15.03
CA GLU A 101 0.13 -3.14 -15.77
C GLU A 101 -1.26 -3.12 -15.15
N CYS A 102 -1.90 -1.95 -15.20
CA CYS A 102 -3.29 -1.75 -14.83
C CYS A 102 -4.01 -0.96 -15.92
N SER A 103 -5.31 -1.23 -16.12
CA SER A 103 -6.20 -0.40 -16.94
C SER A 103 -7.38 0.09 -16.11
N VAL A 104 -7.82 1.31 -16.40
CA VAL A 104 -8.98 1.93 -15.75
C VAL A 104 -10.20 1.75 -16.65
N GLU A 105 -11.29 1.24 -16.09
CA GLU A 105 -12.58 1.07 -16.77
C GLU A 105 -13.67 1.72 -15.92
N GLY A 106 -14.02 2.97 -16.24
CA GLY A 106 -14.94 3.75 -15.42
C GLY A 106 -14.35 4.02 -14.03
N SER A 107 -15.00 3.49 -12.99
CA SER A 107 -14.52 3.56 -11.59
C SER A 107 -13.64 2.39 -11.20
N ASP A 108 -13.45 1.41 -12.08
CA ASP A 108 -12.83 0.14 -11.70
C ASP A 108 -11.40 0.08 -12.21
N LEU A 109 -10.54 -0.59 -11.44
CA LEU A 109 -9.15 -0.82 -11.78
C LEU A 109 -8.93 -2.30 -12.09
N HIS A 110 -8.63 -2.61 -13.34
CA HIS A 110 -8.23 -3.96 -13.74
C HIS A 110 -6.71 -4.11 -13.68
N VAL A 111 -6.23 -5.15 -13.00
CA VAL A 111 -4.80 -5.43 -12.80
C VAL A 111 -4.43 -6.70 -13.55
N TYR A 112 -3.43 -6.61 -14.43
CA TYR A 112 -2.97 -7.74 -15.27
C TYR A 112 -1.82 -8.51 -14.61
N GLY A 113 -2.11 -9.28 -13.55
CA GLY A 113 -1.10 -10.04 -12.81
C GLY A 113 -0.64 -11.32 -13.52
N SER A 114 -1.42 -11.86 -14.46
CA SER A 114 -1.09 -13.09 -15.19
C SER A 114 -0.04 -12.93 -16.29
N LYS A 115 0.26 -11.68 -16.66
CA LYS A 115 1.25 -11.34 -17.71
C LYS A 115 2.69 -11.53 -17.22
N GLU A 116 3.62 -11.50 -18.17
CA GLU A 116 5.04 -11.45 -17.82
C GLU A 116 5.36 -10.09 -17.17
N LEU A 117 5.71 -10.13 -15.88
CA LEU A 117 6.00 -8.94 -15.08
C LEU A 117 7.48 -8.61 -15.21
N VAL A 118 7.85 -7.69 -16.11
CA VAL A 118 9.25 -7.30 -16.34
C VAL A 118 9.53 -5.93 -15.74
N ILE A 119 10.47 -5.88 -14.80
CA ILE A 119 10.90 -4.63 -14.17
C ILE A 119 11.47 -3.70 -15.26
N ARG A 120 10.88 -2.50 -15.37
CA ARG A 120 11.26 -1.51 -16.37
C ARG A 120 12.57 -0.84 -15.97
N LYS A 121 13.61 -1.05 -16.77
CA LYS A 121 14.91 -0.40 -16.55
C LYS A 121 14.79 1.12 -16.69
N ASP A 122 15.55 1.85 -15.87
CA ASP A 122 15.71 3.29 -16.04
C ASP A 122 16.57 3.57 -17.30
N ALA A 123 16.70 4.86 -17.65
CA ALA A 123 17.50 5.31 -18.80
C ALA A 123 18.90 4.66 -18.79
N PHE A 124 19.45 4.38 -19.97
CA PHE A 124 20.77 3.73 -20.13
C PHE A 124 20.91 2.34 -19.48
N GLY A 125 19.79 1.69 -19.12
CA GLY A 125 19.80 0.35 -18.55
C GLY A 125 20.16 0.31 -17.06
N HIS A 126 20.08 1.45 -16.36
CA HIS A 126 20.29 1.51 -14.92
C HIS A 126 19.23 0.69 -14.16
N VAL A 127 19.65 0.14 -13.01
CA VAL A 127 18.74 -0.52 -12.07
C VAL A 127 17.69 0.51 -11.64
N PRO A 128 16.40 0.26 -11.88
CA PRO A 128 15.37 1.20 -11.51
C PRO A 128 15.28 1.35 -10.01
N LYS A 129 14.90 2.54 -9.58
CA LYS A 129 14.63 2.85 -8.17
C LYS A 129 13.13 3.08 -7.94
N LEU A 130 12.61 2.51 -6.86
CA LEU A 130 11.30 2.85 -6.31
C LEU A 130 11.54 3.48 -4.93
N ASP A 131 11.02 4.68 -4.71
CA ASP A 131 11.14 5.36 -3.43
C ASP A 131 9.84 6.03 -3.04
N ASP A 132 9.54 5.97 -1.75
CA ASP A 132 8.38 6.58 -1.14
C ASP A 132 8.62 8.08 -0.83
N GLY A 133 7.54 8.74 -0.45
CA GLY A 133 7.59 10.09 0.10
C GLY A 133 6.19 10.61 0.45
N PRO A 134 6.11 11.87 0.91
CA PRO A 134 4.83 12.54 1.12
C PRO A 134 4.00 12.56 -0.17
N TRP A 135 2.68 12.41 -0.05
CA TRP A 135 1.79 12.40 -1.21
C TRP A 135 1.92 13.72 -2.01
N PRO A 136 1.98 13.68 -3.36
CA PRO A 136 1.63 12.57 -4.25
C PRO A 136 2.81 11.67 -4.66
N ALA A 137 3.90 11.58 -3.89
CA ALA A 137 4.89 10.52 -4.13
C ALA A 137 4.31 9.11 -3.89
N PHE A 138 5.10 8.07 -4.16
CA PHE A 138 4.66 6.69 -3.90
C PHE A 138 4.40 6.52 -2.38
N PRO A 139 3.25 5.93 -1.97
CA PRO A 139 2.92 5.82 -0.56
C PRO A 139 3.87 4.90 0.21
N ALA A 140 4.41 5.38 1.33
CA ALA A 140 5.27 4.59 2.21
C ALA A 140 4.58 3.33 2.77
N ASP A 141 3.25 3.38 2.90
CA ASP A 141 2.41 2.24 3.30
C ASP A 141 2.42 1.09 2.29
N LEU A 142 2.74 1.37 1.01
CA LEU A 142 2.78 0.39 -0.07
C LEU A 142 4.19 -0.14 -0.35
N THR A 143 5.23 0.39 0.31
CA THR A 143 6.62 -0.05 0.11
C THR A 143 6.76 -1.55 0.37
N SER A 144 6.19 -2.06 1.46
CA SER A 144 6.28 -3.49 1.79
C SER A 144 5.58 -4.38 0.75
N ILE A 145 4.43 -3.94 0.25
CA ILE A 145 3.69 -4.63 -0.82
C ILE A 145 4.52 -4.64 -2.12
N ALA A 146 5.10 -3.50 -2.49
CA ALA A 146 5.92 -3.37 -3.69
C ALA A 146 7.16 -4.27 -3.65
N ILE A 147 7.81 -4.40 -2.48
CA ILE A 147 8.93 -5.34 -2.28
C ILE A 147 8.49 -6.78 -2.55
N VAL A 148 7.36 -7.21 -1.97
CA VAL A 148 6.84 -8.57 -2.17
C VAL A 148 6.48 -8.80 -3.63
N ALA A 149 5.78 -7.86 -4.28
CA ALA A 149 5.48 -7.95 -5.71
C ALA A 149 6.74 -8.03 -6.57
N ALA A 150 7.77 -7.24 -6.25
CA ALA A 150 9.05 -7.24 -6.96
C ALA A 150 9.77 -8.59 -6.89
N THR A 151 9.56 -9.41 -5.84
CA THR A 151 10.12 -10.77 -5.77
C THR A 151 9.60 -11.67 -6.89
N GLN A 152 8.44 -11.35 -7.48
CA GLN A 152 7.79 -12.12 -8.54
C GLN A 152 8.02 -11.54 -9.94
N CYS A 153 8.66 -10.37 -10.03
CA CYS A 153 8.92 -9.67 -11.28
C CYS A 153 10.33 -9.98 -11.82
N ILE A 154 10.49 -10.07 -13.14
CA ILE A 154 11.76 -10.35 -13.81
C ILE A 154 12.65 -9.11 -13.80
N GLY A 155 13.81 -9.21 -13.15
CA GLY A 155 14.82 -8.16 -13.10
C GLY A 155 15.22 -7.79 -11.68
N SER A 156 15.77 -6.59 -11.51
CA SER A 156 16.14 -6.05 -10.21
C SER A 156 15.64 -4.63 -10.03
N VAL A 157 15.34 -4.26 -8.78
CA VAL A 157 14.91 -2.91 -8.39
C VAL A 157 15.54 -2.54 -7.06
N LEU A 158 15.96 -1.28 -6.93
CA LEU A 158 16.34 -0.68 -5.65
C LEU A 158 15.10 -0.05 -5.03
N VAL A 159 14.67 -0.55 -3.87
CA VAL A 159 13.62 0.07 -3.06
C VAL A 159 14.27 0.91 -1.97
N HIS A 160 13.79 2.15 -1.78
CA HIS A 160 14.28 3.06 -0.75
C HIS A 160 13.11 3.65 0.04
N GLU A 161 13.00 3.27 1.31
CA GLU A 161 12.07 3.81 2.30
C GLU A 161 12.68 5.01 3.04
N LYS A 162 12.21 6.21 2.70
CA LYS A 162 12.66 7.49 3.23
C LYS A 162 11.89 7.91 4.47
N MET A 163 10.61 7.55 4.56
CA MET A 163 9.71 8.13 5.56
C MET A 163 9.86 7.46 6.93
N PHE A 164 10.10 6.14 6.96
CA PHE A 164 10.13 5.39 8.21
C PHE A 164 11.40 4.55 8.37
N GLU A 165 12.10 4.78 9.47
CA GLU A 165 13.16 3.90 9.94
C GLU A 165 12.61 2.51 10.27
N SER A 166 13.44 1.47 10.12
CA SER A 166 13.13 0.08 10.52
C SER A 166 12.02 -0.65 9.75
N ARG A 167 11.29 0.02 8.85
CA ARG A 167 10.21 -0.61 8.05
C ARG A 167 10.74 -1.67 7.06
N MET A 168 12.04 -1.68 6.79
CA MET A 168 12.67 -2.71 5.95
C MET A 168 12.91 -4.04 6.67
N TYR A 169 12.90 -4.13 8.01
CA TYR A 169 13.29 -5.36 8.70
C TYR A 169 12.39 -6.58 8.43
N PHE A 170 11.17 -6.38 7.93
CA PHE A 170 10.34 -7.50 7.49
C PHE A 170 10.94 -8.29 6.31
N THR A 171 11.89 -7.73 5.56
CA THR A 171 12.53 -8.41 4.43
C THR A 171 13.26 -9.68 4.84
N ASP A 172 13.74 -9.76 6.08
CA ASP A 172 14.41 -10.97 6.60
C ASP A 172 13.47 -12.19 6.57
N LYS A 173 12.17 -11.98 6.82
CA LYS A 173 11.15 -13.03 6.71
C LYS A 173 10.96 -13.46 5.26
N LEU A 174 10.98 -12.53 4.31
CA LEU A 174 10.92 -12.87 2.88
C LEU A 174 12.17 -13.63 2.42
N VAL A 175 13.35 -13.24 2.90
CA VAL A 175 14.60 -13.98 2.66
C VAL A 175 14.50 -15.40 3.21
N SER A 176 13.92 -15.61 4.40
CA SER A 176 13.67 -16.95 4.92
C SER A 176 12.66 -17.76 4.10
N MET A 177 11.75 -17.09 3.38
CA MET A 177 10.86 -17.71 2.39
C MET A 177 11.55 -17.95 1.04
N GLY A 178 12.83 -17.60 0.87
CA GLY A 178 13.60 -17.82 -0.36
C GLY A 178 13.64 -16.63 -1.32
N ALA A 179 13.18 -15.44 -0.92
CA ALA A 179 13.32 -14.24 -1.72
C ALA A 179 14.80 -13.83 -1.88
N SER A 180 15.17 -13.33 -3.05
CA SER A 180 16.50 -12.76 -3.30
C SER A 180 16.46 -11.26 -3.01
N ILE A 181 16.75 -10.90 -1.76
CA ILE A 181 16.77 -9.52 -1.28
C ILE A 181 18.11 -9.24 -0.62
N ILE A 182 18.75 -8.13 -1.00
CA ILE A 182 19.97 -7.63 -0.38
C ILE A 182 19.60 -6.34 0.35
N LEU A 183 19.55 -6.38 1.68
CA LEU A 183 19.40 -5.18 2.50
C LEU A 183 20.71 -4.39 2.46
N CYS A 184 20.69 -3.19 1.87
CA CYS A 184 21.86 -2.34 1.73
C CYS A 184 22.14 -1.54 3.01
N ASP A 185 21.08 -1.14 3.71
CA ASP A 185 21.06 -0.41 4.98
C ASP A 185 19.61 -0.39 5.53
N PRO A 186 19.32 0.23 6.68
CA PRO A 186 17.98 0.22 7.27
C PRO A 186 16.85 0.81 6.39
N HIS A 187 17.19 1.54 5.32
CA HIS A 187 16.25 2.23 4.44
C HIS A 187 16.21 1.67 3.02
N ARG A 188 17.22 0.91 2.60
CA ARG A 188 17.38 0.49 1.20
C ARG A 188 17.54 -1.01 1.06
N ALA A 189 16.82 -1.58 0.10
CA ALA A 189 16.93 -2.98 -0.28
C ALA A 189 16.98 -3.13 -1.80
N VAL A 190 17.84 -4.01 -2.31
CA VAL A 190 17.80 -4.47 -3.70
C VAL A 190 17.03 -5.77 -3.74
N VAL A 191 15.95 -5.80 -4.53
CA VAL A 191 15.15 -7.01 -4.77
C VAL A 191 15.49 -7.54 -6.16
N VAL A 192 15.74 -8.84 -6.26
CA VAL A 192 16.01 -9.54 -7.52
C VAL A 192 14.96 -10.63 -7.70
N GLY A 193 14.23 -10.57 -8.81
CA GLY A 193 13.21 -11.54 -9.15
C GLY A 193 13.35 -12.09 -10.58
N PRO A 194 12.58 -13.12 -10.94
CA PRO A 194 11.57 -13.75 -10.09
C PRO A 194 12.20 -14.77 -9.14
N THR A 195 11.58 -14.99 -7.98
CA THR A 195 11.98 -16.01 -6.99
C THR A 195 10.79 -16.88 -6.59
N THR A 196 11.05 -18.17 -6.36
CA THR A 196 10.02 -19.08 -5.85
C THR A 196 10.01 -18.99 -4.33
N LEU A 197 8.96 -18.38 -3.78
CA LEU A 197 8.75 -18.33 -2.34
C LEU A 197 8.32 -19.70 -1.81
N GLN A 198 8.78 -20.05 -0.62
CA GLN A 198 8.44 -21.27 0.10
C GLN A 198 7.63 -20.92 1.34
N GLY A 199 6.60 -21.71 1.60
CA GLY A 199 5.76 -21.57 2.78
C GLY A 199 6.55 -21.86 4.05
N GLY A 200 6.17 -21.18 5.12
CA GLY A 200 6.80 -21.30 6.43
C GLY A 200 6.01 -20.60 7.52
N VAL A 201 6.59 -20.52 8.71
CA VAL A 201 5.99 -19.81 9.83
C VAL A 201 6.50 -18.38 9.85
N VAL A 202 5.58 -17.40 9.80
CA VAL A 202 5.91 -15.97 9.83
C VAL A 202 5.03 -15.23 10.83
N ASP A 203 5.63 -14.43 11.70
CA ASP A 203 4.87 -13.51 12.56
C ASP A 203 4.66 -12.17 11.88
N SER A 204 3.44 -11.64 11.92
CA SER A 204 3.12 -10.29 11.45
C SER A 204 3.66 -9.24 12.43
N PRO A 205 4.63 -8.37 12.04
CA PRO A 205 5.21 -7.39 12.95
C PRO A 205 4.35 -6.13 13.09
N ASP A 206 3.61 -5.75 12.04
CA ASP A 206 2.74 -4.59 11.97
C ASP A 206 1.68 -4.78 10.86
N ILE A 207 0.81 -3.79 10.66
CA ILE A 207 -0.29 -3.84 9.68
C ILE A 207 0.23 -4.06 8.25
N ARG A 208 1.26 -3.31 7.82
CA ARG A 208 1.70 -3.25 6.41
C ARG A 208 2.61 -4.41 6.07
N ALA A 209 3.60 -4.69 6.93
CA ALA A 209 4.44 -5.87 6.77
C ALA A 209 3.63 -7.16 6.95
N GLY A 210 2.62 -7.16 7.82
CA GLY A 210 1.69 -8.28 7.97
C GLY A 210 0.93 -8.58 6.69
N MET A 211 0.30 -7.57 6.08
CA MET A 211 -0.37 -7.72 4.80
C MET A 211 0.62 -8.17 3.70
N ALA A 212 1.82 -7.59 3.65
CA ALA A 212 2.84 -8.00 2.69
C ALA A 212 3.23 -9.48 2.84
N LEU A 213 3.40 -9.97 4.07
CA LEU A 213 3.69 -11.39 4.35
C LEU A 213 2.51 -12.30 4.03
N LEU A 214 1.27 -11.84 4.23
CA LEU A 214 0.08 -12.56 3.78
C LEU A 214 0.07 -12.73 2.26
N LEU A 215 0.35 -11.67 1.50
CA LEU A 215 0.47 -11.77 0.05
C LEU A 215 1.60 -12.71 -0.37
N ALA A 216 2.77 -12.58 0.26
CA ALA A 216 3.92 -13.45 0.00
C ALA A 216 3.57 -14.93 0.23
N ALA A 217 2.85 -15.23 1.30
CA ALA A 217 2.39 -16.58 1.64
C ALA A 217 1.41 -17.14 0.60
N LEU A 218 0.53 -16.31 0.04
CA LEU A 218 -0.41 -16.73 -1.02
C LEU A 218 0.29 -17.09 -2.34
N GLY A 219 1.42 -16.44 -2.65
CA GLY A 219 2.24 -16.78 -3.81
C GLY A 219 3.29 -17.88 -3.55
N ALA A 220 3.43 -18.33 -2.29
CA ALA A 220 4.45 -19.30 -1.91
C ALA A 220 4.03 -20.74 -2.23
N ARG A 221 5.03 -21.61 -2.45
CA ARG A 221 4.81 -23.05 -2.55
C ARG A 221 4.71 -23.68 -1.17
N GLY A 222 3.73 -24.55 -0.99
CA GLY A 222 3.49 -25.25 0.28
C GLY A 222 2.56 -24.46 1.21
N THR A 223 2.57 -24.81 2.49
CA THR A 223 1.68 -24.21 3.50
C THR A 223 2.44 -23.17 4.30
N SER A 224 1.83 -21.99 4.48
CA SER A 224 2.36 -20.95 5.36
C SER A 224 1.47 -20.79 6.60
N HIS A 225 2.08 -20.51 7.75
CA HIS A 225 1.37 -20.20 8.98
C HIS A 225 1.72 -18.78 9.41
N ILE A 226 0.71 -17.90 9.42
CA ILE A 226 0.88 -16.50 9.81
C ILE A 226 0.39 -16.32 11.25
N ARG A 227 1.29 -15.88 12.12
CA ARG A 227 0.99 -15.59 13.53
C ARG A 227 0.79 -14.10 13.74
N ASN A 228 0.19 -13.74 14.88
CA ASN A 228 -0.09 -12.35 15.26
C ASN A 228 -0.98 -11.60 14.23
N ILE A 229 -1.95 -12.31 13.66
CA ILE A 229 -2.84 -11.78 12.61
C ILE A 229 -3.67 -10.57 13.07
N GLY A 230 -3.86 -10.38 14.37
CA GLY A 230 -4.53 -9.20 14.93
C GLY A 230 -3.84 -7.88 14.56
N GLN A 231 -2.56 -7.89 14.14
CA GLN A 231 -1.94 -6.70 13.54
C GLN A 231 -2.50 -6.37 12.16
N ILE A 232 -2.80 -7.38 11.32
CA ILE A 232 -3.33 -7.18 9.97
C ILE A 232 -4.77 -6.65 10.05
N GLU A 233 -5.57 -7.23 10.95
CA GLU A 233 -7.00 -6.91 11.13
C GLU A 233 -7.25 -5.46 11.57
N ARG A 234 -6.24 -4.79 12.15
CA ARG A 234 -6.34 -3.36 12.49
C ARG A 234 -6.43 -2.45 11.26
N GLY A 235 -6.03 -2.92 10.08
CA GLY A 235 -6.04 -2.13 8.85
C GLY A 235 -6.75 -2.78 7.67
N TYR A 236 -7.17 -4.05 7.78
CA TYR A 236 -7.89 -4.76 6.72
C TYR A 236 -9.04 -5.56 7.33
N GLU A 237 -10.27 -5.15 7.01
CA GLU A 237 -11.48 -5.78 7.51
C GLU A 237 -11.77 -7.08 6.77
N THR A 238 -12.00 -8.18 7.51
CA THR A 238 -12.41 -9.50 6.97
C THR A 238 -11.56 -9.97 5.79
N ILE A 239 -10.25 -9.70 5.84
CA ILE A 239 -9.36 -9.89 4.70
C ILE A 239 -9.26 -11.35 4.28
N ASP A 240 -9.32 -12.28 5.24
CA ASP A 240 -9.39 -13.72 5.01
C ASP A 240 -10.63 -14.11 4.21
N GLU A 241 -11.81 -13.67 4.63
CA GLU A 241 -13.07 -13.95 3.93
C GLU A 241 -13.05 -13.40 2.50
N ARG A 242 -12.60 -12.15 2.33
CA ARG A 242 -12.48 -11.48 1.01
C ARG A 242 -11.47 -12.17 0.10
N LEU A 243 -10.37 -12.67 0.64
CA LEU A 243 -9.41 -13.43 -0.15
C LEU A 243 -9.96 -14.82 -0.52
N THR A 244 -10.71 -15.46 0.38
CA THR A 244 -11.39 -16.73 0.08
C THR A 244 -12.43 -16.59 -1.02
N THR A 245 -13.20 -15.49 -1.07
CA THR A 245 -14.14 -15.25 -2.19
C THR A 245 -13.42 -15.05 -3.53
N LEU A 246 -12.17 -14.60 -3.52
CA LEU A 246 -11.28 -14.53 -4.69
C LEU A 246 -10.59 -15.86 -5.02
N GLY A 247 -10.84 -16.93 -4.25
CA GLY A 247 -10.30 -18.27 -4.48
C GLY A 247 -9.04 -18.61 -3.68
N ALA A 248 -8.63 -17.76 -2.74
CA ALA A 248 -7.52 -18.09 -1.85
C ALA A 248 -7.88 -19.23 -0.88
N VAL A 249 -6.97 -20.18 -0.70
CA VAL A 249 -7.10 -21.25 0.30
C VAL A 249 -6.49 -20.75 1.60
N ILE A 250 -7.31 -20.15 2.45
CA ILE A 250 -6.94 -19.59 3.76
C ILE A 250 -7.89 -20.18 4.80
N GLU A 251 -7.34 -20.56 5.94
CA GLU A 251 -8.11 -21.01 7.10
C GLU A 251 -7.60 -20.31 8.34
N ARG A 252 -8.54 -19.87 9.19
CA ARG A 252 -8.23 -19.32 10.50
C ARG A 252 -8.21 -20.45 11.52
N ILE A 253 -7.06 -20.62 12.17
CA ILE A 253 -6.89 -21.59 13.25
C ILE A 253 -6.79 -20.86 14.59
N GLU A 254 -7.55 -21.32 15.59
CA GLU A 254 -7.34 -20.88 16.96
C GLU A 254 -6.02 -21.50 17.46
N GLY A 255 -5.14 -20.68 18.02
CA GLY A 255 -3.89 -21.16 18.59
C GLY A 255 -4.15 -22.00 19.83
N SER A 256 -3.82 -23.29 19.79
CA SER A 256 -3.62 -24.07 21.02
C SER A 256 -2.38 -23.53 21.73
N SER A 257 -2.53 -23.16 23.00
CA SER A 257 -1.44 -22.76 23.88
C SER A 257 -0.53 -23.97 24.15
N ASP A 258 0.47 -24.19 23.30
CA ASP A 258 1.62 -25.08 23.57
C ASP A 258 2.93 -24.41 23.09
#